data_AF-A0A918NTV5-F1
#
_entry.id   AF-A0A918NTV5-F1
#
_cell.length_a   1.000
_cell.length_b   1.000
_cell.length_c   1.000
_cell.angle_alpha   90.00
_cell.angle_beta   90.00
_cell.angle_gamma   90.00
#
_symmetry.space_group_name_H-M   'P 1'
#
loop_
_entity.id
_entity.type
_entity.pdbx_description
1 polymer ?
#
loop_
_entity_poly.entity_id
_entity_poly.type
_entity_poly.pdbx_seq_one_letter_code
_entity_poly.pdbx_strand_id
1 'polypeptide(L)'
;MEQAGPRDAHRPAAAAPAGRGAPQAGRGADAAARPRPFPAEAVPLPAQPRAADRERGTADDTAGPGGSARAETARGEHTHGEPALPRPRAAAAPQAPGRPVVQRASVRAQILDALRAALVAGELEPGAVYSAPALGESFGVSATPVREAMQQLALEGAVEVVPNRGFRIVERDARELAELTEIRALVEVPVILRLARTVPAARWAELRPLAEATVRAASAGDRTGYAESDRAFHRAVLTLSGNRQLVRIADDLHRRTHWLPAGVSFARSRTDLVADAAEHAALLDALIAENHTAVHSLLRGHFGTATP
;
A
#
# COMPACT_ATOMS: atom_id res chain seq x y z
N MET A 1 14.29 14.87 -76.25
CA MET A 1 14.67 13.51 -75.81
C MET A 1 13.77 13.16 -74.65
N GLU A 2 12.87 12.20 -74.65
CA GLU A 2 12.37 11.23 -75.64
C GLU A 2 11.01 10.76 -75.07
N GLN A 3 9.97 10.70 -75.90
CA GLN A 3 8.65 10.18 -75.55
C GLN A 3 8.62 8.67 -75.84
N ALA A 4 7.92 7.86 -75.04
CA ALA A 4 7.20 6.69 -75.55
C ALA A 4 6.21 6.13 -74.52
N GLY A 5 5.00 5.86 -75.01
CA GLY A 5 3.82 5.42 -74.28
C GLY A 5 3.70 3.91 -74.00
N PRO A 6 2.46 3.38 -73.91
CA PRO A 6 2.05 2.32 -72.98
C PRO A 6 1.94 0.92 -73.62
N ARG A 7 1.67 -0.14 -72.83
CA ARG A 7 1.06 -1.40 -73.31
C ARG A 7 0.50 -2.35 -72.23
N ASP A 8 -0.47 -3.11 -72.72
CA ASP A 8 -1.49 -3.95 -72.12
C ASP A 8 -1.11 -5.34 -71.57
N ALA A 9 -2.03 -5.85 -70.73
CA ALA A 9 -2.57 -7.21 -70.63
C ALA A 9 -1.70 -8.43 -70.25
N HIS A 10 -2.05 -9.06 -69.12
CA HIS A 10 -2.32 -10.51 -69.10
C HIS A 10 -3.15 -10.97 -67.87
N ARG A 11 -4.20 -11.76 -68.13
CA ARG A 11 -4.91 -12.62 -67.16
C ARG A 11 -4.95 -14.03 -67.78
N PRO A 12 -4.70 -15.11 -67.03
CA PRO A 12 -5.77 -16.09 -66.69
C PRO A 12 -5.58 -16.68 -65.26
N ALA A 13 -6.61 -16.87 -64.43
CA ALA A 13 -7.58 -17.97 -64.30
C ALA A 13 -7.10 -19.26 -63.56
N ALA A 14 -7.85 -19.55 -62.47
CA ALA A 14 -8.20 -20.85 -61.86
C ALA A 14 -7.21 -21.62 -60.96
N ALA A 15 -7.60 -21.83 -59.68
CA ALA A 15 -7.89 -23.16 -59.10
C ALA A 15 -8.30 -23.06 -57.62
N ALA A 16 -9.48 -23.60 -57.27
CA ALA A 16 -9.80 -24.04 -55.90
C ALA A 16 -9.31 -25.48 -55.72
N PRO A 17 -9.07 -25.94 -54.47
CA PRO A 17 -10.04 -26.89 -53.93
C PRO A 17 -10.30 -26.81 -52.41
N ALA A 18 -11.53 -27.20 -52.07
CA ALA A 18 -11.94 -28.06 -50.95
C ALA A 18 -11.41 -27.79 -49.51
N GLY A 19 -12.30 -27.17 -48.72
CA GLY A 19 -12.84 -27.63 -47.43
C GLY A 19 -11.94 -28.34 -46.41
N ARG A 20 -11.99 -27.85 -45.16
CA ARG A 20 -12.23 -28.64 -43.93
C ARG A 20 -12.27 -27.73 -42.69
N GLY A 21 -13.28 -27.95 -41.86
CA GLY A 21 -13.16 -27.83 -40.40
C GLY A 21 -13.47 -26.46 -39.79
N ALA A 22 -14.71 -26.27 -39.35
CA ALA A 22 -15.02 -25.36 -38.25
C ALA A 22 -14.15 -25.71 -37.02
N PRO A 23 -13.56 -24.75 -36.30
CA PRO A 23 -12.97 -25.06 -35.00
C PRO A 23 -14.12 -25.34 -34.02
N GLN A 24 -14.18 -26.60 -33.57
CA GLN A 24 -15.02 -27.03 -32.47
C GLN A 24 -14.81 -26.11 -31.27
N ALA A 25 -15.93 -25.74 -30.66
CA ALA A 25 -15.99 -25.21 -29.31
C ALA A 25 -15.36 -26.22 -28.34
N GLY A 26 -14.06 -26.05 -28.09
CA GLY A 26 -13.35 -26.74 -27.03
C GLY A 26 -13.86 -26.24 -25.69
N ARG A 27 -14.71 -27.03 -25.05
CA ARG A 27 -14.98 -26.97 -23.62
C ARG A 27 -13.68 -27.31 -22.89
N GLY A 28 -12.80 -26.32 -22.71
CA GLY A 28 -11.72 -26.37 -21.74
C GLY A 28 -12.32 -26.02 -20.38
N ALA A 29 -12.66 -27.04 -19.59
CA ALA A 29 -12.88 -26.85 -18.17
C ALA A 29 -11.58 -26.27 -17.59
N ASP A 30 -11.69 -25.06 -17.09
CA ASP A 30 -10.66 -24.30 -16.39
C ASP A 30 -10.27 -25.06 -15.11
N ALA A 31 -9.46 -26.10 -15.26
CA ALA A 31 -8.79 -26.77 -14.18
C ALA A 31 -7.66 -25.85 -13.72
N ALA A 32 -8.03 -24.77 -13.02
CA ALA A 32 -7.09 -23.94 -12.30
C ALA A 32 -6.25 -24.88 -11.43
N ALA A 33 -4.98 -25.07 -11.82
CA ALA A 33 -4.02 -25.83 -11.05
C ALA A 33 -4.08 -25.29 -9.62
N ARG A 34 -4.25 -26.18 -8.64
CA ARG A 34 -4.25 -25.76 -7.24
C ARG A 34 -2.94 -25.01 -7.00
N PRO A 35 -2.98 -23.75 -6.52
CA PRO A 35 -1.76 -23.00 -6.30
C PRO A 35 -0.88 -23.78 -5.33
N ARG A 36 0.43 -23.60 -5.49
CA ARG A 36 1.39 -24.17 -4.53
C ARG A 36 0.98 -23.73 -3.12
N PRO A 37 1.04 -24.65 -2.14
CA PRO A 37 0.75 -24.27 -0.77
C PRO A 37 1.64 -23.10 -0.38
N PHE A 38 1.05 -22.10 0.28
CA PHE A 38 1.79 -20.98 0.83
C PHE A 38 2.90 -21.54 1.74
N PRO A 39 4.17 -21.13 1.56
CA PRO A 39 5.27 -21.74 2.29
C PRO A 39 5.07 -21.55 3.80
N ALA A 40 5.05 -22.66 4.55
CA ALA A 40 4.81 -22.68 5.99
C ALA A 40 5.94 -21.99 6.81
N GLU A 41 7.04 -21.62 6.17
CA GLU A 41 8.16 -20.87 6.78
C GLU A 41 7.99 -19.34 6.70
N ALA A 42 6.90 -18.83 6.10
CA ALA A 42 6.70 -17.41 5.90
C ALA A 42 6.38 -16.68 7.23
N VAL A 43 7.31 -15.81 7.62
CA VAL A 43 7.25 -14.78 8.68
C VAL A 43 6.72 -15.30 10.03
N PRO A 44 7.60 -15.69 10.98
CA PRO A 44 7.15 -16.09 12.31
C PRO A 44 6.45 -14.91 12.99
N LEU A 45 5.13 -15.03 13.15
CA LEU A 45 4.35 -14.14 14.01
C LEU A 45 4.81 -14.37 15.47
N PRO A 46 5.00 -13.30 16.27
CA PRO A 46 5.40 -13.46 17.66
C PRO A 46 4.36 -14.28 18.43
N ALA A 47 4.82 -15.37 19.06
CA ALA A 47 3.99 -16.30 19.82
C ALA A 47 3.25 -15.58 20.95
N GLN A 48 1.94 -15.81 21.05
CA GLN A 48 1.12 -15.30 22.14
C GLN A 48 1.05 -16.31 23.29
N PRO A 49 1.06 -15.85 24.56
CA PRO A 49 0.62 -16.69 25.66
C PRO A 49 -0.88 -16.97 25.50
N ARG A 50 -1.26 -18.25 25.63
CA ARG A 50 -2.67 -18.67 25.63
C ARG A 50 -3.40 -17.97 26.78
N ALA A 51 -4.60 -17.46 26.51
CA ALA A 51 -5.50 -16.97 27.54
C ALA A 51 -5.79 -18.13 28.51
N ALA A 52 -5.21 -18.07 29.71
CA ALA A 52 -5.55 -19.00 30.77
C ALA A 52 -7.02 -18.77 31.14
N ASP A 53 -7.77 -19.87 31.17
CA ASP A 53 -9.14 -19.93 31.68
C ASP A 53 -9.24 -19.22 33.03
N ARG A 54 -9.98 -18.11 33.07
CA ARG A 54 -10.46 -17.57 34.33
C ARG A 54 -11.70 -18.35 34.72
N GLU A 55 -11.48 -19.29 35.62
CA GLU A 55 -12.53 -20.02 36.32
C GLU A 55 -13.55 -19.05 36.94
N ARG A 56 -14.82 -19.35 36.70
CA ARG A 56 -15.98 -18.76 37.36
C ARG A 56 -15.99 -19.23 38.82
N GLY A 57 -15.72 -18.33 39.75
CA GLY A 57 -15.97 -18.53 41.18
C GLY A 57 -17.27 -17.84 41.59
N THR A 58 -18.27 -18.64 41.95
CA THR A 58 -19.56 -18.25 42.55
C THR A 58 -19.50 -18.27 44.08
N ALA A 59 -19.99 -17.23 44.75
CA ALA A 59 -20.56 -17.17 46.11
C ALA A 59 -20.85 -15.67 46.39
N ASP A 60 -22.09 -15.17 46.38
CA ASP A 60 -23.20 -15.29 47.35
C ASP A 60 -22.83 -14.93 48.80
N ASP A 61 -23.27 -13.75 49.26
CA ASP A 61 -23.80 -13.57 50.62
C ASP A 61 -24.57 -12.22 50.80
N THR A 62 -25.90 -12.36 50.87
CA THR A 62 -26.90 -11.80 51.81
C THR A 62 -26.90 -10.32 52.36
N ALA A 63 -28.11 -9.72 52.22
CA ALA A 63 -28.84 -8.73 53.06
C ALA A 63 -28.21 -7.34 53.36
N GLY A 64 -28.75 -6.15 53.00
CA GLY A 64 -30.11 -5.56 53.16
C GLY A 64 -30.12 -4.52 54.34
N PRO A 65 -31.01 -3.51 54.47
CA PRO A 65 -31.93 -2.86 53.51
C PRO A 65 -31.99 -1.30 53.61
N GLY A 66 -32.81 -0.64 52.76
CA GLY A 66 -33.51 0.60 53.16
C GLY A 66 -33.66 1.72 52.11
N GLY A 67 -34.91 2.07 51.76
CA GLY A 67 -35.30 3.47 51.54
C GLY A 67 -35.74 3.94 50.14
N SER A 68 -37.05 3.81 49.87
CA SER A 68 -37.93 4.71 49.09
C SER A 68 -37.46 6.19 49.06
N ALA A 69 -37.54 7.00 47.99
CA ALA A 69 -38.76 7.48 47.33
C ALA A 69 -38.43 8.35 46.09
N ARG A 70 -39.46 8.58 45.26
CA ARG A 70 -39.49 9.42 44.03
C ARG A 70 -39.73 10.92 44.31
N ALA A 71 -39.57 11.70 43.24
CA ALA A 71 -40.22 13.00 42.93
C ALA A 71 -39.61 14.23 43.63
N GLU A 72 -39.63 15.47 43.11
CA GLU A 72 -40.13 16.10 41.89
C GLU A 72 -39.48 17.49 41.80
N THR A 73 -39.68 18.15 40.66
CA THR A 73 -39.28 19.50 40.28
C THR A 73 -39.74 20.64 41.21
N ALA A 74 -38.93 21.69 41.38
CA ALA A 74 -39.42 23.08 41.53
C ALA A 74 -38.33 24.12 41.22
N ARG A 75 -38.76 25.16 40.51
CA ARG A 75 -38.06 26.35 40.02
C ARG A 75 -38.28 27.50 41.02
N GLY A 76 -37.29 28.36 41.25
CA GLY A 76 -37.42 29.58 42.06
C GLY A 76 -36.29 30.59 41.78
N GLU A 77 -36.66 31.85 41.63
CA GLU A 77 -35.94 32.96 40.97
C GLU A 77 -35.03 33.83 41.87
N HIS A 78 -34.06 34.47 41.20
CA HIS A 78 -33.36 35.75 41.40
C HIS A 78 -32.96 36.27 42.80
N THR A 79 -31.67 36.55 43.00
CA THR A 79 -31.18 37.82 43.59
C THR A 79 -29.75 38.10 43.13
N HIS A 80 -29.50 39.33 42.68
CA HIS A 80 -28.23 39.87 42.20
C HIS A 80 -27.19 40.03 43.32
N GLY A 81 -25.93 39.72 43.03
CA GLY A 81 -24.76 40.08 43.83
C GLY A 81 -23.49 40.06 42.97
N GLU A 82 -22.74 41.15 43.01
CA GLU A 82 -21.52 41.46 42.24
C GLU A 82 -20.35 40.44 42.35
N PRO A 83 -19.36 40.51 41.44
CA PRO A 83 -18.51 39.38 41.07
C PRO A 83 -17.41 39.05 42.09
N ALA A 84 -17.21 37.74 42.31
CA ALA A 84 -16.09 37.22 43.10
C ALA A 84 -14.74 37.46 42.39
N LEU A 85 -13.76 37.94 43.17
CA LEU A 85 -12.39 38.26 42.80
C LEU A 85 -11.68 37.13 42.01
N PRO A 86 -10.76 37.46 41.08
CA PRO A 86 -10.01 36.48 40.31
C PRO A 86 -9.06 35.66 41.21
N ARG A 87 -9.21 34.33 41.17
CA ARG A 87 -8.31 33.40 41.86
C ARG A 87 -6.90 33.46 41.24
N PRO A 88 -5.82 33.45 42.04
CA PRO A 88 -4.47 33.45 41.52
C PRO A 88 -4.20 32.20 40.68
N ARG A 89 -3.57 32.42 39.52
CA ARG A 89 -3.18 31.41 38.53
C ARG A 89 -2.30 30.36 39.21
N ALA A 90 -2.84 29.15 39.39
CA ALA A 90 -2.07 28.01 39.88
C ALA A 90 -0.89 27.78 38.92
N ALA A 91 0.33 27.85 39.46
CA ALA A 91 1.54 27.50 38.74
C ALA A 91 1.40 26.05 38.25
N ALA A 92 1.63 25.84 36.95
CA ALA A 92 1.57 24.54 36.33
C ALA A 92 2.61 23.61 36.96
N ALA A 93 2.15 22.56 37.63
CA ALA A 93 3.00 21.46 38.07
C ALA A 93 3.63 20.79 36.84
N PRO A 94 4.89 20.33 36.91
CA PRO A 94 5.55 19.65 35.80
C PRO A 94 4.82 18.34 35.49
N GLN A 95 4.39 18.19 34.23
CA GLN A 95 3.80 16.96 33.71
C GLN A 95 4.84 15.85 33.76
N ALA A 96 4.55 14.76 34.48
CA ALA A 96 5.39 13.58 34.52
C ALA A 96 5.58 13.00 33.10
N PRO A 97 6.75 12.42 32.77
CA PRO A 97 6.99 11.85 31.45
C PRO A 97 5.98 10.73 31.17
N GLY A 98 5.26 10.86 30.07
CA GLY A 98 4.25 9.90 29.62
C GLY A 98 4.87 8.51 29.48
N ARG A 99 4.20 7.52 30.10
CA ARG A 99 4.54 6.10 29.95
C ARG A 99 4.58 5.75 28.46
N PRO A 100 5.62 5.06 27.95
CA PRO A 100 5.71 4.73 26.54
C PRO A 100 4.48 3.92 26.13
N VAL A 101 3.69 4.46 25.20
CA VAL A 101 2.55 3.76 24.63
C VAL A 101 3.10 2.71 23.67
N VAL A 102 3.20 1.47 24.15
CA VAL A 102 3.52 0.33 23.30
C VAL A 102 2.33 0.11 22.36
N GLN A 103 2.46 0.60 21.13
CA GLN A 103 1.51 0.35 20.05
C GLN A 103 1.58 -1.13 19.65
N ARG A 104 0.72 -1.97 20.25
CA ARG A 104 0.56 -3.36 19.81
C ARG A 104 -0.32 -3.37 18.55
N ALA A 105 0.28 -3.65 17.39
CA ALA A 105 -0.47 -3.87 16.16
C ALA A 105 -1.45 -5.04 16.34
N SER A 106 -2.69 -4.89 15.86
CA SER A 106 -3.69 -5.97 15.93
C SER A 106 -3.24 -7.18 15.12
N VAL A 107 -3.73 -8.38 15.45
CA VAL A 107 -3.43 -9.61 14.69
C VAL A 107 -3.76 -9.43 13.21
N ARG A 108 -4.87 -8.76 12.92
CA ARG A 108 -5.24 -8.38 11.55
C ARG A 108 -4.19 -7.50 10.88
N ALA A 109 -3.67 -6.48 11.56
CA ALA A 109 -2.65 -5.60 10.99
C ALA A 109 -1.36 -6.37 10.68
N GLN A 110 -0.93 -7.25 11.59
CA GLN A 110 0.24 -8.11 11.37
C GLN A 110 0.04 -9.05 10.17
N ILE A 111 -1.14 -9.67 10.04
CA ILE A 111 -1.47 -10.52 8.88
C ILE A 111 -1.49 -9.70 7.59
N LEU A 112 -2.06 -8.49 7.62
CA LEU A 112 -2.10 -7.61 6.45
C LEU A 112 -0.68 -7.25 5.98
N ASP A 113 0.21 -6.91 6.91
CA ASP A 113 1.59 -6.58 6.59
C ASP A 113 2.36 -7.82 6.08
N ALA A 114 2.16 -8.99 6.69
CA ALA A 114 2.72 -10.25 6.19
C ALA A 114 2.24 -10.60 4.78
N LEU A 115 0.95 -10.40 4.48
CA LEU A 115 0.41 -10.63 3.14
C LEU A 115 0.95 -9.64 2.11
N ARG A 116 1.15 -8.36 2.47
CA ARG A 116 1.81 -7.38 1.60
C ARG A 116 3.25 -7.77 1.31
N ALA A 117 3.98 -8.22 2.32
CA ALA A 117 5.34 -8.72 2.16
C ALA A 117 5.38 -9.92 1.20
N ALA A 118 4.47 -10.88 1.37
CA ALA A 118 4.36 -12.04 0.51
C ALA A 118 4.00 -11.69 -0.96
N LEU A 119 3.15 -10.69 -1.17
CA LEU A 119 2.85 -10.16 -2.51
C LEU A 119 4.08 -9.55 -3.19
N VAL A 120 4.84 -8.71 -2.47
CA VAL A 120 6.04 -8.04 -3.01
C VAL A 120 7.19 -9.02 -3.23
N ALA A 121 7.30 -10.04 -2.38
CA ALA A 121 8.28 -11.11 -2.52
C ALA A 121 7.93 -12.09 -3.65
N GLY A 122 6.70 -12.09 -4.14
CA GLY A 122 6.21 -13.04 -5.16
C GLY A 122 5.87 -14.43 -4.59
N GLU A 123 5.67 -14.56 -3.28
CA GLU A 123 5.23 -15.80 -2.63
C GLU A 123 3.74 -16.08 -2.88
N LEU A 124 2.96 -15.01 -3.11
CA LEU A 124 1.58 -15.08 -3.57
C LEU A 124 1.55 -14.91 -5.09
N GLU A 125 1.30 -16.01 -5.78
CA GLU A 125 1.36 -16.09 -7.24
C GLU A 125 0.26 -15.22 -7.87
N PRO A 126 0.61 -14.26 -8.75
CA PRO A 126 -0.37 -13.52 -9.54
C PRO A 126 -1.35 -14.44 -10.30
N GLY A 127 -2.63 -14.06 -10.35
CA GLY A 127 -3.70 -14.85 -10.97
C GLY A 127 -4.20 -16.04 -10.13
N ALA A 128 -3.43 -16.50 -9.15
CA ALA A 128 -3.84 -17.60 -8.27
C ALA A 128 -4.90 -17.18 -7.25
N VAL A 129 -5.73 -18.14 -6.83
CA VAL A 129 -6.80 -17.92 -5.84
C VAL A 129 -6.42 -18.55 -4.51
N TYR A 130 -6.36 -17.73 -3.47
CA TYR A 130 -6.08 -18.16 -2.09
C TYR A 130 -7.34 -18.04 -1.24
N SER A 131 -7.61 -19.07 -0.44
CA SER A 131 -8.72 -19.06 0.52
C SER A 131 -8.25 -18.57 1.89
N ALA A 132 -9.11 -17.82 2.59
CA ALA A 132 -8.82 -17.35 3.95
C ALA A 132 -8.53 -18.48 4.96
N PRO A 133 -9.22 -19.65 4.91
CA PRO A 133 -8.86 -20.79 5.76
C PRO A 133 -7.46 -21.33 5.51
N ALA A 134 -7.07 -21.55 4.25
CA ALA A 134 -5.73 -22.08 3.91
C ALA A 134 -4.60 -21.13 4.33
N LEU A 135 -4.78 -19.83 4.10
CA LEU A 135 -3.85 -18.80 4.59
C LEU A 135 -3.83 -18.75 6.13
N GLY A 136 -4.99 -18.90 6.78
CA GLY A 136 -5.09 -18.95 8.24
C GLY A 136 -4.32 -20.12 8.85
N GLU A 137 -4.43 -21.32 8.27
CA GLU A 137 -3.63 -22.48 8.66
C GLU A 137 -2.13 -22.19 8.55
N SER A 138 -1.70 -21.54 7.47
CA SER A 138 -0.29 -21.19 7.23
C SER A 138 0.24 -20.17 8.25
N PHE A 139 -0.60 -19.20 8.64
CA PHE A 139 -0.26 -18.19 9.65
C PHE A 139 -0.52 -18.65 11.10
N GLY A 140 -1.10 -19.84 11.33
CA GLY A 140 -1.46 -20.33 12.66
C GLY A 140 -2.59 -19.54 13.34
N VAL A 141 -3.50 -18.95 12.55
CA VAL A 141 -4.61 -18.10 13.02
C VAL A 141 -5.95 -18.54 12.42
N SER A 142 -7.07 -18.04 12.97
CA SER A 142 -8.39 -18.31 12.39
C SER A 142 -8.60 -17.59 11.05
N ALA A 143 -9.56 -18.05 10.25
CA ALA A 143 -9.85 -17.46 8.94
C ALA A 143 -10.42 -16.03 8.99
N THR A 144 -10.98 -15.59 10.12
CA THR A 144 -11.62 -14.26 10.25
C THR A 144 -10.63 -13.10 10.06
N PRO A 145 -9.53 -12.98 10.85
CA PRO A 145 -8.59 -11.89 10.67
C PRO A 145 -7.88 -11.93 9.31
N VAL A 146 -7.69 -13.11 8.73
CA VAL A 146 -7.17 -13.27 7.36
C VAL A 146 -8.16 -12.73 6.33
N ARG A 147 -9.45 -13.07 6.44
CA ARG A 147 -10.48 -12.56 5.54
C ARG A 147 -10.57 -11.04 5.61
N GLU A 148 -10.45 -10.45 6.79
CA GLU A 148 -10.43 -9.00 6.95
C GLU A 148 -9.20 -8.35 6.32
N ALA A 149 -8.03 -8.95 6.47
CA ALA A 149 -6.81 -8.49 5.81
C ALA A 149 -6.91 -8.60 4.28
N MET A 150 -7.40 -9.73 3.76
CA MET A 150 -7.61 -9.91 2.32
C MET A 150 -8.69 -8.97 1.74
N GLN A 151 -9.74 -8.64 2.49
CA GLN A 151 -10.70 -7.59 2.10
C GLN A 151 -10.03 -6.21 2.02
N GLN A 152 -9.14 -5.91 2.96
CA GLN A 152 -8.37 -4.67 2.92
C GLN A 152 -7.44 -4.63 1.69
N LEU A 153 -6.80 -5.75 1.33
CA LEU A 153 -6.03 -5.88 0.09
C LEU A 153 -6.90 -5.75 -1.16
N ALA A 154 -8.16 -6.18 -1.10
CA ALA A 154 -9.12 -5.99 -2.20
C ALA A 154 -9.46 -4.51 -2.40
N LEU A 155 -9.63 -3.75 -1.31
CA LEU A 155 -9.82 -2.30 -1.38
C LEU A 155 -8.57 -1.58 -1.91
N GLU A 156 -7.39 -2.11 -1.64
CA GLU A 156 -6.13 -1.60 -2.20
C GLU A 156 -6.05 -1.91 -3.71
N GLY A 157 -6.65 -3.01 -4.17
CA GLY A 157 -6.58 -3.49 -5.56
C GLY A 157 -5.48 -4.52 -5.80
N ALA A 158 -4.96 -5.12 -4.72
CA ALA A 158 -3.93 -6.17 -4.77
C ALA A 158 -4.55 -7.54 -5.06
N VAL A 159 -5.82 -7.72 -4.68
CA VAL A 159 -6.57 -8.96 -4.86
C VAL A 159 -8.01 -8.68 -5.30
N GLU A 160 -8.64 -9.64 -5.95
CA GLU A 160 -10.06 -9.62 -6.30
C GLU A 160 -10.82 -10.66 -5.47
N VAL A 161 -12.02 -10.31 -5.01
CA VAL A 161 -12.87 -11.27 -4.31
C VAL A 161 -13.47 -12.25 -5.32
N VAL A 162 -13.20 -13.55 -5.14
CA VAL A 162 -13.81 -14.61 -5.95
C VAL A 162 -14.89 -15.31 -5.10
N PRO A 163 -16.18 -15.15 -5.44
CA PRO A 163 -17.27 -15.72 -4.66
C PRO A 163 -17.09 -17.22 -4.40
N ASN A 164 -17.25 -17.62 -3.14
CA ASN A 164 -17.13 -19.01 -2.65
C ASN A 164 -15.77 -19.69 -2.88
N ARG A 165 -14.74 -18.98 -3.38
CA ARG A 165 -13.40 -19.55 -3.62
C ARG A 165 -12.31 -18.86 -2.80
N GLY A 166 -12.42 -17.56 -2.56
CA GLY A 166 -11.44 -16.79 -1.80
C GLY A 166 -11.09 -15.49 -2.50
N PHE A 167 -9.79 -15.25 -2.67
CA PHE A 167 -9.25 -14.01 -3.23
C PHE A 167 -8.22 -14.34 -4.30
N ARG A 168 -8.39 -13.75 -5.49
CA ARG A 168 -7.45 -13.88 -6.60
C ARG A 168 -6.39 -12.80 -6.48
N ILE A 169 -5.11 -13.14 -6.59
CA ILE A 169 -4.04 -12.13 -6.66
C ILE A 169 -4.14 -11.41 -8.01
N VAL A 170 -4.17 -10.09 -8.02
CA VAL A 170 -4.26 -9.31 -9.26
C VAL A 170 -2.96 -9.47 -10.04
N GLU A 171 -3.10 -9.86 -11.30
CA GLU A 171 -2.02 -9.88 -12.28
C GLU A 171 -1.99 -8.53 -12.99
N ARG A 172 -0.83 -7.86 -12.94
CA ARG A 172 -0.58 -6.61 -13.66
C ARG A 172 0.35 -6.88 -14.82
N ASP A 173 0.05 -6.33 -15.98
CA ASP A 173 1.01 -6.35 -17.08
C ASP A 173 1.96 -5.14 -16.99
N ALA A 174 3.01 -5.15 -17.81
CA ALA A 174 3.98 -4.06 -17.87
C ALA A 174 3.34 -2.72 -18.31
N ARG A 175 2.22 -2.79 -19.06
CA ARG A 175 1.53 -1.62 -19.57
C ARG A 175 0.78 -0.91 -18.45
N GLU A 176 0.03 -1.62 -17.61
CA GLU A 176 -0.65 -1.03 -16.45
C GLU A 176 0.37 -0.36 -15.52
N LEU A 177 1.55 -0.97 -15.32
CA LEU A 177 2.61 -0.37 -14.51
C LEU A 177 3.15 0.93 -15.12
N ALA A 178 3.33 0.98 -16.44
CA ALA A 178 3.72 2.19 -17.15
C ALA A 178 2.65 3.30 -17.03
N GLU A 179 1.37 2.95 -17.23
CA GLU A 179 0.23 3.86 -17.08
C GLU A 179 0.13 4.42 -15.64
N LEU A 180 0.33 3.58 -14.62
CA LEU A 180 0.38 4.02 -13.22
C LEU A 180 1.56 4.97 -12.97
N THR A 181 2.72 4.69 -13.54
CA THR A 181 3.92 5.53 -13.42
C THR A 181 3.72 6.89 -14.09
N GLU A 182 3.06 6.93 -15.25
CA GLU A 182 2.68 8.16 -15.95
C GLU A 182 1.73 9.01 -15.09
N ILE A 183 0.68 8.40 -14.52
CA ILE A 183 -0.26 9.11 -13.64
C ILE A 183 0.46 9.65 -12.41
N ARG A 184 1.38 8.87 -11.81
CA ARG A 184 2.22 9.34 -10.70
C ARG A 184 3.04 10.55 -11.11
N ALA A 185 3.68 10.53 -12.28
CA ALA A 185 4.46 11.66 -12.77
C ALA A 185 3.61 12.95 -12.88
N LEU A 186 2.41 12.83 -13.47
CA LEU A 186 1.47 13.94 -13.63
C LEU A 186 1.01 14.55 -12.28
N VAL A 187 0.95 13.74 -11.23
CA VAL A 187 0.48 14.16 -9.90
C VAL A 187 1.63 14.64 -9.00
N GLU A 188 2.74 13.91 -8.96
CA GLU A 188 3.84 14.12 -8.02
C GLU A 188 4.81 15.21 -8.49
N VAL A 189 5.20 15.22 -9.77
CA VAL A 189 6.22 16.15 -10.29
C VAL A 189 5.84 17.62 -10.08
N PRO A 190 4.63 18.09 -10.44
CA PRO A 190 4.27 19.50 -10.24
C PRO A 190 4.26 19.89 -8.75
N VAL A 191 3.93 18.94 -7.87
CA VAL A 191 3.93 19.17 -6.42
C VAL A 191 5.35 19.33 -5.92
N ILE A 192 6.26 18.41 -6.26
CA ILE A 192 7.65 18.47 -5.81
C ILE A 192 8.33 19.73 -6.33
N LEU A 193 8.11 20.10 -7.61
CA LEU A 193 8.65 21.34 -8.18
C LEU A 193 8.14 22.61 -7.49
N ARG A 194 6.89 22.61 -7.04
CA ARG A 194 6.34 23.71 -6.23
C ARG A 194 6.98 23.73 -4.85
N LEU A 195 7.07 22.57 -4.19
CA LEU A 195 7.67 22.45 -2.86
C LEU A 195 9.14 22.86 -2.85
N ALA A 196 9.89 22.54 -3.91
CA ALA A 196 11.29 22.91 -4.07
C ALA A 196 11.52 24.42 -3.91
N ARG A 197 10.53 25.26 -4.23
CA ARG A 197 10.62 26.73 -4.14
C ARG A 197 10.12 27.31 -2.81
N THR A 198 9.37 26.52 -2.03
CA THR A 198 8.64 27.02 -0.84
C THR A 198 9.05 26.37 0.46
N VAL A 199 9.62 25.16 0.40
CA VAL A 199 10.05 24.40 1.58
C VAL A 199 11.52 24.71 1.87
N PRO A 200 11.88 25.13 3.10
CA PRO A 200 13.27 25.40 3.46
C PRO A 200 14.18 24.17 3.37
N ALA A 201 15.45 24.38 2.99
CA ALA A 201 16.48 23.33 2.91
C ALA A 201 16.54 22.39 4.14
N ALA A 202 16.38 22.93 5.35
CA ALA A 202 16.39 22.16 6.59
C ALA A 202 15.31 21.05 6.63
N ARG A 203 14.13 21.31 6.06
CA ARG A 203 13.02 20.33 6.01
C ARG A 203 13.32 19.18 5.06
N TRP A 204 14.09 19.43 4.00
CA TRP A 204 14.55 18.38 3.08
C TRP A 204 15.62 17.52 3.73
N ALA A 205 16.55 18.13 4.47
CA ALA A 205 17.59 17.41 5.21
C ALA A 205 17.02 16.41 6.22
N GLU A 206 15.88 16.72 6.85
CA GLU A 206 15.17 15.80 7.75
C GLU A 206 14.70 14.51 7.07
N LEU A 207 14.54 14.50 5.74
CA LEU A 207 14.08 13.32 4.99
C LEU A 207 15.24 12.38 4.60
N ARG A 208 16.50 12.77 4.83
CA ARG A 208 17.69 11.97 4.50
C ARG A 208 17.62 10.52 5.00
N PRO A 209 17.21 10.23 6.26
CA PRO A 209 17.16 8.86 6.75
C PRO A 209 16.21 7.94 5.96
N LEU A 210 15.15 8.50 5.35
CA LEU A 210 14.21 7.74 4.52
C LEU A 210 14.85 7.35 3.19
N ALA A 211 15.53 8.28 2.51
CA ALA A 211 16.28 7.96 1.29
C ALA A 211 17.42 6.97 1.55
N GLU A 212 18.09 7.05 2.69
CA GLU A 212 19.10 6.05 3.05
C GLU A 212 18.49 4.68 3.34
N ALA A 213 17.26 4.62 3.85
CA ALA A 213 16.55 3.36 4.03
C ALA A 213 16.28 2.66 2.70
N THR A 214 15.91 3.40 1.64
CA THR A 214 15.73 2.83 0.29
C THR A 214 17.04 2.25 -0.22
N VAL A 215 18.16 2.97 -0.05
CA VAL A 215 19.48 2.50 -0.46
C VAL A 215 19.91 1.25 0.31
N ARG A 216 19.69 1.20 1.63
CA ARG A 216 20.02 0.01 2.45
C ARG A 216 19.22 -1.21 2.01
N ALA A 217 17.91 -1.07 1.82
CA ALA A 217 17.05 -2.18 1.41
C ALA A 217 17.39 -2.67 -0.01
N ALA A 218 17.56 -1.75 -0.97
CA ALA A 218 18.01 -2.07 -2.33
C ALA A 218 19.36 -2.79 -2.30
N SER A 219 20.32 -2.26 -1.54
CA SER A 219 21.65 -2.86 -1.40
C SER A 219 21.61 -4.22 -0.74
N ALA A 220 20.63 -4.54 0.09
CA ALA A 220 20.46 -5.87 0.66
C ALA A 220 19.74 -6.85 -0.28
N GLY A 221 19.16 -6.37 -1.39
CA GLY A 221 18.24 -7.15 -2.22
C GLY A 221 16.88 -7.40 -1.54
N ASP A 222 16.58 -6.66 -0.47
CA ASP A 222 15.31 -6.75 0.25
C ASP A 222 14.23 -5.96 -0.51
N ARG A 223 13.48 -6.66 -1.35
CA ARG A 223 12.42 -6.05 -2.19
C ARG A 223 11.26 -5.51 -1.38
N THR A 224 10.87 -6.22 -0.33
CA THR A 224 9.79 -5.80 0.55
C THR A 224 10.20 -4.54 1.31
N GLY A 225 11.38 -4.56 1.94
CA GLY A 225 11.92 -3.38 2.61
C GLY A 225 12.14 -2.20 1.66
N TYR A 226 12.54 -2.47 0.40
CA TYR A 226 12.65 -1.42 -0.62
C TYR A 226 11.29 -0.79 -0.92
N ALA A 227 10.27 -1.60 -1.21
CA ALA A 227 8.92 -1.10 -1.51
C ALA A 227 8.33 -0.27 -0.36
N GLU A 228 8.55 -0.71 0.88
CA GLU A 228 8.09 0.02 2.07
C GLU A 228 8.83 1.33 2.27
N SER A 229 10.16 1.33 2.16
CA SER A 229 10.98 2.52 2.34
C SER A 229 10.81 3.54 1.20
N ASP A 230 10.67 3.06 -0.03
CA ASP A 230 10.39 3.88 -1.22
C ASP A 230 9.06 4.64 -1.04
N ARG A 231 8.01 3.91 -0.68
CA ARG A 231 6.72 4.48 -0.37
C ARG A 231 6.78 5.49 0.77
N ALA A 232 7.51 5.17 1.84
CA ALA A 232 7.68 6.06 2.98
C ALA A 232 8.37 7.37 2.58
N PHE A 233 9.39 7.30 1.73
CA PHE A 233 10.09 8.46 1.18
C PHE A 233 9.14 9.36 0.37
N HIS A 234 8.47 8.81 -0.65
CA HIS A 234 7.51 9.57 -1.48
C HIS A 234 6.39 10.20 -0.63
N ARG A 235 5.82 9.43 0.29
CA ARG A 235 4.78 9.93 1.20
C ARG A 235 5.27 11.08 2.06
N ALA A 236 6.50 11.01 2.58
CA ALA A 236 7.07 12.07 3.42
C ALA A 236 7.31 13.36 2.62
N VAL A 237 7.88 13.25 1.41
CA VAL A 237 8.04 14.37 0.48
C VAL A 237 6.71 15.05 0.20
N LEU A 238 5.69 14.28 -0.20
CA LEU A 238 4.38 14.84 -0.55
C LEU A 238 3.62 15.39 0.66
N THR A 239 3.88 14.89 1.87
CA THR A 239 3.28 15.41 3.11
C THR A 239 3.66 16.86 3.39
N LEU A 240 4.84 17.31 2.92
CA LEU A 240 5.25 18.71 3.02
C LEU A 240 4.31 19.68 2.27
N SER A 241 3.48 19.17 1.34
CA SER A 241 2.45 19.97 0.68
C SER A 241 1.28 20.37 1.56
N GLY A 242 1.09 19.72 2.71
CA GLY A 242 -0.09 19.87 3.55
C GLY A 242 -1.39 19.33 2.93
N ASN A 243 -1.34 18.82 1.69
CA ASN A 243 -2.52 18.32 0.99
C ASN A 243 -2.76 16.84 1.30
N ARG A 244 -3.61 16.59 2.30
CA ARG A 244 -3.94 15.22 2.76
C ARG A 244 -4.59 14.35 1.67
N GLN A 245 -5.36 14.93 0.75
CA GLN A 245 -6.01 14.16 -0.33
C GLN A 245 -5.00 13.72 -1.39
N LEU A 246 -4.09 14.63 -1.77
CA LEU A 246 -2.97 14.32 -2.66
C LEU A 246 -2.14 13.17 -2.10
N VAL A 247 -1.72 13.27 -0.83
CA VAL A 247 -0.92 12.24 -0.18
C VAL A 247 -1.63 10.90 -0.22
N ARG A 248 -2.94 10.87 0.07
CA ARG A 248 -3.73 9.63 0.02
C ARG A 248 -3.79 9.00 -1.37
N ILE A 249 -3.98 9.81 -2.42
CA ILE A 249 -4.08 9.34 -3.81
C ILE A 249 -2.70 8.85 -4.30
N ALA A 250 -1.65 9.63 -4.10
CA ALA A 250 -0.30 9.25 -4.51
C ALA A 250 0.19 7.99 -3.78
N ASP A 251 -0.09 7.87 -2.48
CA ASP A 251 0.23 6.69 -1.69
C ASP A 251 -0.51 5.43 -2.17
N ASP A 252 -1.71 5.58 -2.74
CA ASP A 252 -2.44 4.49 -3.38
C ASP A 252 -1.84 4.07 -4.71
N LEU A 253 -1.54 5.05 -5.59
CA LEU A 253 -0.85 4.79 -6.85
C LEU A 253 0.49 4.10 -6.63
N HIS A 254 1.26 4.57 -5.65
CA HIS A 254 2.57 4.03 -5.31
C HIS A 254 2.50 2.59 -4.76
N ARG A 255 1.45 2.22 -4.03
CA ARG A 255 1.22 0.81 -3.66
C ARG A 255 1.01 -0.06 -4.90
N ARG A 256 0.18 0.41 -5.83
CA ARG A 256 -0.17 -0.35 -7.04
C ARG A 256 1.03 -0.59 -7.94
N THR A 257 2.00 0.33 -7.99
CA THR A 257 3.23 0.16 -8.77
C THR A 257 4.20 -0.89 -8.20
N HIS A 258 4.02 -1.30 -6.94
CA HIS A 258 4.90 -2.27 -6.29
C HIS A 258 4.42 -3.72 -6.40
N TRP A 259 3.24 -3.96 -6.97
CA TRP A 259 2.75 -5.31 -7.19
C TRP A 259 3.35 -5.90 -8.45
N LEU A 260 3.99 -7.05 -8.28
CA LEU A 260 4.77 -7.68 -9.34
C LEU A 260 3.86 -8.12 -10.50
N PRO A 261 4.33 -7.92 -11.75
CA PRO A 261 3.73 -8.56 -12.91
C PRO A 261 3.80 -10.09 -12.85
N ALA A 262 2.77 -10.79 -13.33
CA ALA A 262 2.77 -12.25 -13.38
C ALA A 262 3.74 -12.80 -14.41
N GLY A 263 4.45 -13.88 -14.08
CA GLY A 263 5.25 -14.65 -15.05
C GLY A 263 6.48 -13.92 -15.60
N VAL A 264 6.85 -12.76 -15.04
CA VAL A 264 7.95 -11.96 -15.58
C VAL A 264 9.20 -12.10 -14.72
N SER A 265 10.27 -12.67 -15.31
CA SER A 265 11.64 -12.66 -14.79
C SER A 265 12.28 -11.23 -14.76
N PHE A 266 11.52 -10.19 -15.11
CA PHE A 266 11.89 -8.77 -15.07
C PHE A 266 11.48 -8.10 -13.74
N ALA A 267 11.30 -8.87 -12.67
CA ALA A 267 11.31 -8.25 -11.36
C ALA A 267 12.63 -7.48 -11.21
N ARG A 268 12.55 -6.15 -10.98
CA ARG A 268 13.71 -5.24 -10.95
C ARG A 268 14.92 -5.91 -10.30
N SER A 269 16.04 -5.92 -11.02
CA SER A 269 17.27 -6.52 -10.51
C SER A 269 17.74 -5.71 -9.31
N ARG A 270 18.61 -6.31 -8.48
CA ARG A 270 19.24 -5.57 -7.37
C ARG A 270 19.95 -4.31 -7.87
N THR A 271 20.56 -4.37 -9.06
CA THR A 271 21.21 -3.22 -9.69
C THR A 271 20.22 -2.12 -10.02
N ASP A 272 19.06 -2.47 -10.57
CA ASP A 272 18.00 -1.50 -10.88
C ASP A 272 17.47 -0.83 -9.61
N LEU A 273 17.20 -1.61 -8.56
CA LEU A 273 16.75 -1.07 -7.27
C LEU A 273 17.77 -0.11 -6.64
N VAL A 274 19.06 -0.41 -6.76
CA VAL A 274 20.13 0.46 -6.23
C VAL A 274 20.21 1.75 -7.05
N ALA A 275 20.05 1.67 -8.37
CA ALA A 275 20.00 2.85 -9.23
C ALA A 275 18.81 3.75 -8.86
N ASP A 276 17.60 3.18 -8.78
CA ASP A 276 16.38 3.90 -8.38
C ASP A 276 16.53 4.52 -6.97
N ALA A 277 17.07 3.77 -6.01
CA ALA A 277 17.31 4.28 -4.65
C ALA A 277 18.29 5.47 -4.61
N ALA A 278 19.31 5.46 -5.48
CA ALA A 278 20.30 6.53 -5.55
C ALA A 278 19.68 7.85 -6.06
N GLU A 279 18.65 7.77 -6.91
CA GLU A 279 17.93 8.95 -7.40
C GLU A 279 17.23 9.72 -6.26
N HIS A 280 16.69 9.03 -5.26
CA HIS A 280 16.12 9.69 -4.07
C HIS A 280 17.17 10.49 -3.31
N ALA A 281 18.40 9.97 -3.25
CA ALA A 281 19.49 10.67 -2.60
C ALA A 281 19.89 11.93 -3.36
N ALA A 282 20.12 11.79 -4.66
CA ALA A 282 20.44 12.90 -5.55
C ALA A 282 19.32 13.97 -5.57
N LEU A 283 18.05 13.56 -5.53
CA LEU A 283 16.91 14.48 -5.48
C LEU A 283 16.93 15.32 -4.20
N LEU A 284 17.15 14.70 -3.03
CA LEU A 284 17.25 15.45 -1.78
C LEU A 284 18.46 16.38 -1.77
N ASP A 285 19.61 15.95 -2.28
CA ASP A 285 20.80 16.80 -2.35
C ASP A 285 20.53 18.04 -3.23
N ALA A 286 19.86 17.85 -4.38
CA ALA A 286 19.44 18.94 -5.25
C ALA A 286 18.41 19.87 -4.59
N LEU A 287 17.48 19.34 -3.81
CA LEU A 287 16.48 20.12 -3.06
C LEU A 287 17.13 20.93 -1.92
N ILE A 288 18.09 20.35 -1.20
CA ILE A 288 18.83 21.01 -0.12
C ILE A 288 19.73 22.13 -0.68
N ALA A 289 20.35 21.88 -1.83
CA ALA A 289 21.16 22.87 -2.53
C ALA A 289 20.33 23.91 -3.31
N GLU A 290 19.00 23.84 -3.24
CA GLU A 290 18.05 24.70 -3.96
C GLU A 290 18.30 24.74 -5.49
N ASN A 291 18.88 23.67 -6.05
CA ASN A 291 19.19 23.55 -7.46
C ASN A 291 17.97 23.07 -8.25
N HIS A 292 17.06 23.99 -8.56
CA HIS A 292 15.79 23.67 -9.24
C HIS A 292 15.97 23.02 -10.62
N THR A 293 17.04 23.34 -11.35
CA THR A 293 17.33 22.72 -12.66
C THR A 293 17.67 21.24 -12.48
N ALA A 294 18.52 20.92 -11.49
CA ALA A 294 18.84 19.53 -11.16
C ALA A 294 17.61 18.77 -10.67
N VAL A 295 16.79 19.37 -9.81
CA VAL A 295 15.52 18.77 -9.34
C VAL A 295 14.61 18.41 -10.53
N HIS A 296 14.43 19.32 -11.48
CA HIS A 296 13.60 19.05 -12.66
C HIS A 296 14.14 17.91 -13.52
N SER A 297 15.46 17.88 -13.76
CA SER A 297 16.09 16.80 -14.52
C SER A 297 15.97 15.44 -13.83
N LEU A 298 16.21 15.40 -12.52
CA LEU A 298 16.13 14.18 -11.71
C LEU A 298 14.70 13.63 -11.66
N LEU A 299 13.69 14.50 -11.46
CA LEU A 299 12.29 14.07 -11.48
C LEU A 299 11.89 13.50 -12.84
N ARG A 300 12.37 14.07 -13.94
CA ARG A 300 12.09 13.52 -15.27
C ARG A 300 12.77 12.17 -15.48
N GLY A 301 13.97 11.95 -14.94
CA GLY A 301 14.63 10.64 -14.99
C GLY A 301 13.88 9.60 -14.16
N HIS A 302 13.55 9.95 -12.93
CA HIS A 302 12.92 9.09 -11.93
C HIS A 302 11.56 8.54 -12.36
N PHE A 303 10.74 9.35 -13.04
CA PHE A 303 9.45 8.92 -13.59
C PHE A 303 9.51 8.55 -15.08
N GLY A 304 10.62 8.83 -15.77
CA GLY A 304 10.72 8.80 -17.24
C GLY A 304 11.31 7.54 -17.84
N THR A 305 11.50 6.48 -17.06
CA THR A 305 11.92 5.17 -17.57
C THR A 305 10.79 4.37 -18.24
N ALA A 306 9.57 4.92 -18.33
CA ALA A 306 8.51 4.41 -19.19
C ALA A 306 8.56 5.11 -20.56
N THR A 307 9.49 4.70 -21.42
CA THR A 307 9.33 4.92 -22.86
C THR A 307 8.62 3.68 -23.43
N PRO A 308 7.55 3.84 -24.22
CA PRO A 308 6.71 2.74 -24.70
C PRO A 308 7.46 1.70 -25.52
#